data_AF-A0A835IC22-F1
#
_entry.id   AF-A0A835IC22-F1
#
_cell.length_a   1.000
_cell.length_b   1.000
_cell.length_c   1.000
_cell.angle_alpha   90.00
_cell.angle_beta   90.00
_cell.angle_gamma   90.00
#
_symmetry.space_group_name_H-M   'P 1'
#
loop_
_entity.id
_entity.type
_entity.pdbx_description
1 polymer ?
#
loop_
_entity_poly.entity_id
_entity_poly.type
_entity_poly.pdbx_seq_one_letter_code
_entity_poly.pdbx_strand_id
1 'polypeptide(L)'
;MANYLKTVVAPQVPPELYDSFIAAIDKGHIKTMPNRSMPAAPHLTPGALLMGDAFNMCHPLTGGGMTVALSDIVVLQNLLKPLRNLNDAPSLCRYLESFYTLRKPPWSYREQYLVRNFDHTSFGNNPLYCGGGESEIVDEFGEDSKFIKGV
;
A
#
# COMPACT_ATOMS: atom_id res chain seq x y z
N MET A 1 -10.68 22.70 12.15
CA MET A 1 -9.82 21.58 12.60
C MET A 1 -9.49 21.67 14.09
N ALA A 2 -8.82 22.71 14.58
CA ALA A 2 -8.46 22.84 16.00
C ALA A 2 -9.64 22.67 16.98
N ASN A 3 -10.79 23.30 16.70
CA ASN A 3 -12.00 23.16 17.52
C ASN A 3 -12.47 21.69 17.61
N TYR A 4 -12.55 20.99 16.48
CA TYR A 4 -12.93 19.58 16.42
C TYR A 4 -11.98 18.69 17.23
N LEU A 5 -10.67 18.93 17.13
CA LEU A 5 -9.68 18.20 17.92
C LEU A 5 -9.86 18.41 19.42
N LYS A 6 -10.18 19.63 19.87
CA LYS A 6 -10.42 19.92 21.28
C LYS A 6 -11.74 19.36 21.82
N THR A 7 -12.81 19.43 21.03
CA THR A 7 -14.16 19.08 21.52
C THR A 7 -14.51 17.61 21.32
N VAL A 8 -14.00 16.99 20.25
CA VAL A 8 -14.35 15.60 19.87
C VAL A 8 -13.22 14.63 20.17
N VAL A 9 -11.98 14.98 19.83
CA VAL A 9 -10.84 14.05 19.95
C VAL A 9 -10.22 14.08 21.34
N ALA A 10 -9.98 15.27 21.92
CA ALA A 10 -9.30 15.41 23.21
C ALA A 10 -9.93 14.59 24.36
N PRO A 11 -11.27 14.48 24.50
CA PRO A 11 -11.88 13.65 25.54
C PRO A 11 -11.59 12.14 25.41
N GLN A 12 -11.15 11.68 24.24
CA GLN A 12 -10.82 10.27 23.97
C GLN A 12 -9.32 9.99 24.14
N VAL A 13 -8.50 11.01 24.38
CA VAL A 13 -7.04 10.89 24.55
C VAL A 13 -6.73 10.45 25.99
N PRO A 14 -5.77 9.52 26.20
CA PRO A 14 -5.33 9.15 27.54
C PRO A 14 -4.90 10.37 28.38
N PRO A 15 -5.20 10.40 29.69
CA PRO A 15 -4.87 11.53 30.56
C PRO A 15 -3.39 11.96 30.50
N GLU A 16 -2.48 11.00 30.35
CA GLU A 16 -1.03 11.22 30.30
C GLU A 16 -0.59 12.02 29.06
N LEU A 17 -1.39 12.02 27.99
CA LEU A 17 -1.10 12.72 26.74
C LEU A 17 -1.93 13.99 26.54
N TYR A 18 -2.96 14.21 27.35
CA TYR A 18 -3.95 15.28 27.16
C TYR A 18 -3.32 16.67 27.09
N ASP A 19 -2.50 17.04 28.08
CA ASP A 19 -1.88 18.37 28.14
C ASP A 19 -0.97 18.63 26.93
N SER A 20 -0.19 17.62 26.55
CA SER A 20 0.69 17.69 25.38
C SER A 20 -0.10 17.84 24.07
N PHE A 21 -1.25 17.18 23.98
CA PHE A 21 -2.15 17.25 22.82
C PHE A 21 -2.78 18.64 22.68
N ILE A 22 -3.31 19.21 23.77
CA ILE A 22 -3.88 20.57 23.76
C ILE A 22 -2.82 21.61 23.41
N ALA A 23 -1.63 21.53 24.03
CA ALA A 23 -0.54 22.44 23.75
C ALA A 23 -0.07 22.38 22.28
N ALA A 24 -0.08 21.19 21.66
CA ALA A 24 0.25 21.04 20.24
C ALA A 24 -0.81 21.67 19.32
N ILE A 25 -2.10 21.59 19.68
CA ILE A 25 -3.18 22.24 18.93
C ILE A 25 -3.04 23.78 19.01
N ASP A 26 -2.72 24.32 20.19
CA ASP A 26 -2.56 25.77 20.39
C ASP A 26 -1.37 26.36 19.63
N LYS A 27 -0.32 25.56 19.39
CA LYS A 27 0.78 25.94 18.49
C LYS A 27 0.35 26.07 17.02
N GLY A 28 -0.79 25.50 16.62
CA GLY A 28 -1.43 25.76 15.32
C GLY A 28 -0.82 25.06 14.09
N HIS A 29 0.22 24.23 14.24
CA HIS A 29 0.89 23.55 13.13
C HIS A 29 0.20 22.23 12.71
N ILE A 30 -1.10 22.29 12.40
CA ILE A 30 -1.87 21.10 12.00
C ILE A 30 -1.78 20.90 10.49
N LYS A 31 -1.25 19.74 10.07
CA LYS A 31 -1.20 19.34 8.65
C LYS A 31 -2.27 18.29 8.37
N THR A 32 -2.88 18.37 7.20
CA THR A 32 -3.82 17.36 6.71
C THR A 32 -3.26 16.77 5.43
N MET A 33 -3.27 15.44 5.35
CA MET A 33 -2.92 14.69 4.15
C MET A 33 -4.12 13.84 3.74
N PRO A 34 -4.39 13.70 2.43
CA PRO A 34 -5.45 12.84 1.96
C PRO A 34 -5.08 11.38 2.26
N ASN A 35 -6.07 10.65 2.77
CA ASN A 35 -5.99 9.20 2.88
C ASN A 35 -6.59 8.60 1.59
N ARG A 36 -5.78 7.83 0.86
CA ARG A 36 -6.20 7.19 -0.41
C ARG A 36 -5.83 5.72 -0.38
N SER A 37 -6.67 4.91 -1.02
CA SER A 37 -6.39 3.54 -1.38
C SER A 37 -6.38 3.44 -2.90
N MET A 38 -5.34 2.88 -3.48
CA MET A 38 -5.22 2.67 -4.91
C MET A 38 -4.62 1.29 -5.15
N PRO A 39 -5.40 0.32 -5.65
CA PRO A 39 -4.90 -1.02 -5.90
C PRO A 39 -3.91 -1.03 -7.07
N ALA A 40 -2.94 -1.93 -6.99
CA ALA A 40 -2.01 -2.22 -8.08
C ALA A 40 -2.74 -2.62 -9.37
N ALA A 41 -2.56 -1.85 -10.43
CA ALA A 41 -3.00 -2.18 -11.79
C ALA A 41 -1.76 -2.28 -12.69
N PRO A 42 -1.23 -3.49 -12.93
CA PRO A 42 -0.02 -3.67 -13.73
C PRO A 42 -0.26 -3.29 -15.19
N HIS A 43 0.48 -2.29 -15.66
CA HIS A 43 0.49 -1.87 -17.07
C HIS A 43 1.94 -1.77 -17.54
N LEU A 44 2.29 -2.57 -18.56
CA LEU A 44 3.62 -2.55 -19.16
C LEU A 44 3.73 -1.40 -20.15
N THR A 45 4.62 -0.47 -19.87
CA THR A 45 5.00 0.61 -20.80
C THR A 45 6.50 0.47 -21.08
N PRO A 46 6.92 0.18 -22.32
CA PRO A 46 8.33 0.06 -22.65
C PRO A 46 9.13 1.29 -22.19
N GLY A 47 10.18 1.07 -21.41
CA GLY A 47 11.05 2.14 -20.88
C GLY A 47 10.51 2.87 -19.64
N ALA A 48 9.36 2.48 -19.09
CA ALA A 48 8.81 3.07 -17.87
C ALA A 48 8.39 2.00 -16.85
N LEU A 49 8.56 2.32 -15.56
CA LEU A 49 8.18 1.46 -14.45
C LEU A 49 7.51 2.30 -13.35
N LEU A 50 6.37 1.84 -12.87
CA LEU A 50 5.61 2.49 -11.80
C LEU A 50 5.80 1.72 -10.48
N MET A 51 6.15 2.42 -9.40
CA MET A 51 6.42 1.83 -8.08
C MET A 51 5.99 2.73 -6.91
N GLY A 52 6.00 2.17 -5.71
CA GLY A 52 5.58 2.85 -4.47
C GLY A 52 4.12 3.29 -4.51
N ASP A 53 3.81 4.40 -3.84
CA ASP A 53 2.48 5.00 -3.81
C ASP A 53 1.96 5.37 -5.22
N ALA A 54 2.84 5.61 -6.19
CA ALA A 54 2.39 5.87 -7.56
C ALA A 54 1.78 4.62 -8.23
N PHE A 55 2.10 3.42 -7.75
CA PHE A 55 1.60 2.15 -8.27
C PHE A 55 0.56 1.48 -7.37
N ASN A 56 0.77 1.53 -6.06
CA ASN A 56 -0.06 0.82 -5.08
C ASN A 56 -0.07 1.63 -3.77
N MET A 57 -1.11 2.46 -3.56
CA MET A 57 -1.28 3.20 -2.32
C MET A 57 -2.08 2.37 -1.31
N CYS A 58 -1.47 2.09 -0.18
CA CYS A 58 -2.14 1.56 0.99
C CYS A 58 -2.61 2.69 1.91
N HIS A 59 -3.65 2.42 2.70
CA HIS A 59 -4.10 3.33 3.75
C HIS A 59 -2.96 3.58 4.77
N PRO A 60 -2.62 4.82 5.14
CA PRO A 60 -1.47 5.13 5.99
C PRO A 60 -1.65 4.72 7.46
N LEU A 61 -2.74 4.03 7.81
CA LEU A 61 -3.06 3.66 9.19
C LEU A 61 -2.08 2.62 9.73
N THR A 62 -1.63 1.72 8.86
CA THR A 62 -0.65 0.68 9.20
C THR A 62 0.78 1.17 9.06
N GLY A 63 1.01 2.34 8.43
CA GLY A 63 2.34 2.85 8.12
C GLY A 63 3.15 1.96 7.16
N GLY A 64 2.53 1.01 6.47
CA GLY A 64 3.22 -0.03 5.69
C GLY A 64 3.76 0.40 4.33
N GLY A 65 3.34 1.56 3.80
CA GLY A 65 3.69 1.99 2.43
C GLY A 65 5.20 2.05 2.14
N MET A 66 6.01 2.53 3.11
CA MET A 66 7.47 2.52 2.96
C MET A 66 8.06 1.11 2.93
N THR A 67 7.53 0.20 3.75
CA THR A 67 7.95 -1.20 3.79
C THR A 67 7.65 -1.89 2.46
N VAL A 68 6.47 -1.64 1.89
CA VAL A 68 6.10 -2.13 0.55
C VAL A 68 7.08 -1.59 -0.49
N ALA A 69 7.31 -0.27 -0.52
CA ALA A 69 8.22 0.35 -1.47
C ALA A 69 9.66 -0.19 -1.38
N LEU A 70 10.19 -0.41 -0.16
CA LEU A 70 11.52 -0.98 0.04
C LEU A 70 11.58 -2.46 -0.35
N SER A 71 10.52 -3.23 -0.08
CA SER A 71 10.41 -4.62 -0.52
C SER A 71 10.44 -4.71 -2.06
N ASP A 72 9.72 -3.80 -2.73
CA ASP A 72 9.69 -3.73 -4.19
C ASP A 72 11.07 -3.45 -4.78
N ILE A 73 11.85 -2.57 -4.14
CA ILE A 73 13.23 -2.26 -4.55
C ILE A 73 14.11 -3.52 -4.48
N VAL A 74 13.97 -4.35 -3.45
CA VAL A 74 14.75 -5.60 -3.32
C VAL A 74 14.41 -6.57 -4.45
N VAL A 75 13.13 -6.77 -4.75
CA VAL A 75 12.69 -7.64 -5.86
C VAL A 75 13.21 -7.09 -7.19
N LEU A 76 13.04 -5.80 -7.43
CA LEU A 76 13.49 -5.15 -8.65
C LEU A 76 15.01 -5.25 -8.81
N GLN A 77 15.78 -5.00 -7.75
CA GLN A 77 17.24 -5.11 -7.78
C GLN A 77 17.67 -6.51 -8.22
N ASN A 78 17.06 -7.56 -7.68
CA ASN A 78 17.38 -8.94 -8.04
C ASN A 78 17.04 -9.25 -9.51
N LEU A 79 15.92 -8.73 -10.02
CA LEU A 79 15.50 -8.90 -11.41
C LEU A 79 16.39 -8.14 -12.40
N LEU A 80 16.88 -6.95 -12.03
CA LEU A 80 17.72 -6.12 -12.89
C LEU A 80 19.21 -6.51 -12.82
N LYS A 81 19.68 -7.14 -11.75
CA LYS A 81 21.08 -7.56 -11.55
C LYS A 81 21.70 -8.34 -12.73
N PRO A 82 21.02 -9.29 -13.39
CA PRO A 82 21.59 -10.01 -14.55
C PRO A 82 21.63 -9.17 -15.84
N LEU A 83 20.92 -8.04 -15.92
CA LEU A 83 20.83 -7.23 -17.12
C LEU A 83 22.05 -6.32 -17.26
N ARG A 84 22.78 -6.47 -18.37
CA ARG A 84 23.93 -5.62 -18.72
C ARG A 84 23.55 -4.39 -19.55
N ASN A 85 22.38 -4.42 -20.19
CA ASN A 85 21.89 -3.35 -21.06
C ASN A 85 20.44 -3.00 -20.70
N LEU A 86 20.23 -1.77 -20.23
CA LEU A 86 18.90 -1.25 -19.89
C LEU A 86 18.21 -0.55 -21.08
N ASN A 87 18.84 -0.49 -22.26
CA ASN A 87 18.21 0.03 -23.47
C ASN A 87 17.42 -1.02 -24.25
N ASP A 88 17.50 -2.30 -23.85
CA ASP A 88 16.73 -3.38 -24.45
C ASP A 88 15.33 -3.47 -23.82
N ALA A 89 14.43 -2.63 -24.31
CA ALA A 89 13.08 -2.51 -23.78
C ALA A 89 12.27 -3.83 -23.83
N PRO A 90 12.30 -4.65 -24.91
CA PRO A 90 11.66 -5.96 -24.92
C PRO A 90 12.17 -6.90 -23.83
N SER A 91 13.49 -6.97 -23.63
CA SER A 91 14.06 -7.79 -22.55
C SER A 91 13.63 -7.27 -21.19
N LEU A 92 13.69 -5.96 -20.95
CA LEU A 92 13.22 -5.35 -19.69
C LEU A 92 11.75 -5.67 -19.39
N CYS A 93 10.86 -5.58 -20.37
CA CYS A 93 9.45 -5.90 -20.19
C CYS A 93 9.25 -7.33 -19.65
N ARG A 94 10.00 -8.32 -20.14
CA ARG A 94 9.92 -9.71 -19.66
C ARG A 94 10.34 -9.87 -18.20
N TYR A 95 11.37 -9.14 -17.76
CA TYR A 95 11.79 -9.14 -16.35
C TYR A 95 10.78 -8.37 -15.47
N LEU A 96 10.18 -7.28 -15.98
CA LEU A 96 9.17 -6.50 -15.27
C LEU A 96 7.82 -7.22 -15.16
N GLU A 97 7.46 -8.10 -16.10
CA GLU A 97 6.34 -9.02 -15.94
C GLU A 97 6.51 -9.89 -14.68
N SER A 98 7.73 -10.39 -14.45
CA SER A 98 8.06 -11.18 -13.25
C SER A 98 8.02 -10.34 -11.97
N PHE A 99 8.31 -9.03 -12.05
CA PHE A 99 8.17 -8.14 -10.90
C PHE A 99 6.71 -8.08 -10.40
N TYR A 100 5.72 -8.01 -11.30
CA TYR A 100 4.31 -7.93 -10.91
C TYR A 100 3.77 -9.22 -10.27
N THR A 101 4.35 -10.38 -10.60
CA THR A 101 3.99 -11.66 -9.97
C THR A 101 4.70 -11.85 -8.63
N LEU A 102 6.01 -11.55 -8.57
CA LEU A 102 6.85 -11.72 -7.38
C LEU A 102 6.56 -10.69 -6.29
N ARG A 103 6.06 -9.51 -6.67
CA ARG A 103 5.70 -8.45 -5.74
C ARG A 103 4.61 -8.87 -4.76
N LYS A 104 3.73 -9.84 -5.10
CA LYS A 104 2.59 -10.25 -4.27
C LYS A 104 3.03 -10.49 -2.82
N PRO A 105 2.83 -9.53 -1.91
CA PRO A 105 3.27 -9.70 -0.55
C PRO A 105 2.17 -10.48 0.19
N PRO A 106 2.51 -11.41 1.10
CA PRO A 106 1.52 -11.98 2.02
C PRO A 106 0.80 -10.91 2.87
N TRP A 107 1.35 -9.70 2.93
CA TRP A 107 0.81 -8.53 3.63
C TRP A 107 -0.39 -7.89 2.95
N SER A 108 -0.61 -8.09 1.64
CA SER A 108 -1.77 -7.51 0.95
C SER A 108 -3.08 -7.92 1.62
N TYR A 109 -3.19 -9.16 2.12
CA TYR A 109 -4.39 -9.65 2.79
C TYR A 109 -4.60 -9.06 4.19
N ARG A 110 -3.55 -8.96 5.01
CA ARG A 110 -3.64 -8.38 6.37
C ARG A 110 -3.89 -6.87 6.33
N GLU A 111 -3.24 -6.17 5.41
CA GLU A 111 -3.43 -4.74 5.25
C GLU A 111 -4.83 -4.44 4.70
N GLN A 112 -5.30 -5.18 3.69
CA GLN A 112 -6.68 -5.06 3.20
C GLN A 112 -7.72 -5.34 4.29
N TYR A 113 -7.50 -6.30 5.19
CA TYR A 113 -8.42 -6.57 6.30
C TYR A 113 -8.47 -5.41 7.30
N LEU A 114 -7.32 -4.86 7.68
CA LEU A 114 -7.26 -3.70 8.58
C LEU A 114 -7.90 -2.45 7.96
N VAL A 115 -7.68 -2.23 6.66
CA VAL A 115 -8.32 -1.15 5.91
C VAL A 115 -9.83 -1.34 5.85
N ARG A 116 -10.31 -2.54 5.50
CA ARG A 116 -11.75 -2.85 5.51
C ARG A 116 -12.37 -2.60 6.88
N ASN A 117 -11.75 -3.06 7.96
CA ASN A 117 -12.26 -2.83 9.32
C ASN A 117 -12.27 -1.34 9.70
N PHE A 118 -11.24 -0.58 9.30
CA PHE A 118 -11.22 0.87 9.52
C PHE A 118 -12.34 1.58 8.73
N ASP A 119 -12.53 1.21 7.47
CA ASP A 119 -13.59 1.80 6.64
C ASP A 119 -14.98 1.47 7.21
N HIS A 120 -15.21 0.22 7.64
CA HIS A 120 -16.44 -0.20 8.31
C HIS A 120 -16.71 0.58 9.60
N THR A 121 -15.68 0.78 10.43
CA THR A 121 -15.80 1.49 11.72
C THR A 121 -15.93 3.00 11.55
N SER A 122 -15.33 3.58 10.50
CA SER A 122 -15.26 5.04 10.31
C SER A 122 -16.38 5.61 9.44
N PHE A 123 -16.86 4.86 8.44
CA PHE A 123 -17.83 5.37 7.46
C PHE A 123 -19.22 4.74 7.54
N GLY A 124 -19.42 3.72 8.38
CA GLY A 124 -20.65 2.92 8.38
C GLY A 124 -20.88 2.24 7.02
N ASN A 125 -22.00 1.52 6.83
CA ASN A 125 -22.34 0.86 5.55
C ASN A 125 -22.67 1.85 4.41
N ASN A 126 -21.81 2.82 4.14
CA ASN A 126 -21.94 3.79 3.06
C ASN A 126 -21.39 3.18 1.76
N PRO A 127 -22.24 2.91 0.74
CA PRO A 127 -21.85 2.24 -0.50
C PRO A 127 -21.03 3.13 -1.46
N LEU A 128 -20.68 4.36 -1.07
CA LEU A 128 -19.87 5.26 -1.91
C LEU A 128 -18.38 4.87 -1.96
N TYR A 129 -17.93 3.95 -1.08
CA TYR A 129 -16.65 3.25 -1.17
C TYR A 129 -16.87 1.77 -1.56
N CYS A 130 -17.66 1.52 -2.60
CA CYS A 130 -17.70 0.22 -3.26
C CYS A 130 -16.34 -0.04 -3.93
N GLY A 131 -15.47 -0.79 -3.25
CA GLY A 131 -14.55 -1.71 -3.92
C GLY A 131 -15.39 -2.76 -4.64
N GLY A 132 -15.91 -2.42 -5.81
CA GLY A 132 -16.54 -3.36 -6.73
C GLY A 132 -15.49 -4.37 -7.17
N GLY A 133 -15.72 -5.63 -6.81
CA GLY A 133 -14.81 -6.74 -7.07
C GLY A 133 -14.98 -7.81 -6.01
N GLU A 134 -16.10 -8.53 -6.05
CA GLU A 134 -16.11 -9.92 -5.58
C GLU A 134 -15.08 -10.68 -6.42
N SER A 135 -13.83 -10.75 -5.95
CA SER A 135 -12.95 -11.83 -6.35
C SER A 135 -13.15 -12.92 -5.32
N GLU A 136 -13.94 -13.93 -5.70
CA GLU A 136 -13.95 -15.24 -5.04
C GLU A 136 -12.49 -15.62 -4.74
N ILE A 137 -12.20 -15.81 -3.45
CA ILE A 137 -10.99 -16.53 -3.04
C ILE A 137 -11.28 -17.99 -3.38
N VAL A 138 -10.98 -18.36 -4.62
CA VAL A 138 -10.82 -19.75 -4.98
C VAL A 138 -9.44 -20.14 -4.49
N ASP A 139 -9.42 -20.93 -3.41
CA ASP A 139 -8.24 -21.63 -2.92
C ASP A 139 -7.73 -22.57 -4.00
N GLU A 140 -6.77 -22.11 -4.82
CA GLU A 140 -6.02 -22.96 -5.73
C GLU A 140 -4.52 -22.85 -5.40
N PHE A 141 -4.17 -23.31 -4.21
CA PHE A 141 -2.79 -23.65 -3.85
C PHE A 141 -2.52 -25.09 -4.28
N GLY A 142 -1.92 -25.25 -5.47
CA GLY A 142 -1.34 -26.50 -5.89
C GLY A 142 -0.90 -26.47 -7.34
N GLU A 143 0.34 -26.05 -7.62
CA GLU A 143 1.31 -26.77 -8.50
C GLU A 143 2.47 -25.93 -9.08
N ASP A 144 2.53 -24.60 -8.92
CA ASP A 144 3.57 -23.81 -9.62
C ASP A 144 4.90 -23.60 -8.86
N SER A 145 5.30 -24.53 -7.98
CA SER A 145 6.62 -24.47 -7.31
C SER A 145 7.78 -25.02 -8.16
N LYS A 146 7.51 -25.48 -9.39
CA LYS A 146 8.53 -26.16 -10.23
C LYS A 146 9.33 -25.23 -11.15
N PHE A 147 8.97 -23.96 -11.32
CA PHE A 147 9.66 -23.09 -12.28
C PHE A 147 10.82 -22.25 -11.69
N ILE A 148 10.97 -22.20 -10.36
CA ILE A 148 12.01 -21.36 -9.69
C ILE A 148 13.22 -22.19 -9.22
N LYS A 149 13.62 -23.20 -10.00
CA LYS A 149 14.94 -23.85 -9.89
C LYS A 149 15.58 -23.87 -11.27
N GLY A 150 16.05 -22.71 -11.73
CA GLY A 150 16.71 -22.63 -13.03
C GLY A 150 17.00 -21.22 -13.52
N VAL A 151 17.49 -20.33 -12.66
CA VAL A 151 18.26 -19.13 -13.07
C VAL A 151 19.36 -18.90 -12.02
#